data_AF-A0A925H2H9-F1
#
_entry.id   AF-A0A925H2H9-F1
#
_cell.length_a   1.000
_cell.length_b   1.000
_cell.length_c   1.000
_cell.angle_alpha   90.00
_cell.angle_beta   90.00
_cell.angle_gamma   90.00
#
_symmetry.space_group_name_H-M   'P 1'
#
loop_
_entity.id
_entity.type
_entity.pdbx_description
1 polymer ?
#
loop_
_entity_poly.entity_id
_entity_poly.type
_entity_poly.pdbx_seq_one_letter_code
_entity_poly.pdbx_strand_id
1 'polypeptide(L)'
;GGRKIGAFLLGAGFSDLKMSACYESFAAPSALRGFAEVCVGLLSEGWGDDFKTRGWATSEDVEEMSDAWRRFAALPGAIFAAAWCEAVARKDATP
;
A
#
# COMPACT_ATOMS: atom_id res chain seq x y z
N GLY A 1 2.03 6.78 -9.47
CA GLY A 1 0.70 6.21 -9.20
C GLY A 1 0.39 5.11 -10.21
N GLY A 2 -0.29 4.04 -9.77
CA GLY A 2 -0.50 2.81 -10.57
C GLY A 2 -1.10 3.02 -11.97
N ARG A 3 -1.86 4.10 -12.17
CA ARG A 3 -2.45 4.47 -13.48
C ARG A 3 -1.46 4.59 -14.65
N LYS A 4 -0.16 4.81 -14.37
CA LYS A 4 0.88 4.94 -15.41
C LYS A 4 1.78 3.71 -15.55
N ILE A 5 1.59 2.67 -14.73
CA ILE A 5 2.52 1.53 -14.69
C ILE A 5 2.62 0.82 -16.04
N GLY A 6 1.49 0.64 -16.74
CA GLY A 6 1.48 0.04 -18.08
C GLY A 6 2.26 0.86 -19.11
N ALA A 7 2.09 2.20 -19.10
CA ALA A 7 2.83 3.09 -20.00
C ALA A 7 4.34 3.03 -19.71
N PHE A 8 4.74 2.94 -18.45
CA PHE A 8 6.16 2.79 -18.09
C PHE A 8 6.74 1.45 -18.54
N LEU A 9 6.01 0.35 -18.40
CA LEU A 9 6.44 -0.98 -18.85
C LEU A 9 6.60 -1.02 -20.38
N LEU A 10 5.60 -0.52 -21.12
CA LEU A 10 5.68 -0.44 -22.59
C LEU A 10 6.82 0.47 -23.05
N GLY A 11 6.99 1.64 -22.41
CA GLY A 11 8.09 2.56 -22.71
C GLY A 11 9.47 1.98 -22.40
N ALA A 12 9.57 1.02 -21.47
CA ALA A 12 10.80 0.29 -21.15
C ALA A 12 11.04 -0.94 -22.05
N GLY A 13 10.21 -1.15 -23.08
CA GLY A 13 10.36 -2.23 -24.06
C GLY A 13 9.77 -3.58 -23.62
N PHE A 14 8.94 -3.61 -22.58
CA PHE A 14 8.18 -4.81 -22.23
C PHE A 14 7.01 -5.01 -23.19
N SER A 15 6.65 -6.26 -23.46
CA SER A 15 5.53 -6.70 -24.28
C SER A 15 4.58 -7.62 -23.48
N ASP A 16 3.46 -8.06 -24.08
CA ASP A 16 2.45 -8.92 -23.42
C ASP A 16 1.96 -8.35 -22.06
N LEU A 17 1.65 -7.05 -22.05
CA LEU A 17 1.19 -6.35 -20.85
C LEU A 17 -0.22 -6.81 -20.46
N LYS A 18 -0.37 -7.28 -19.23
CA LYS A 18 -1.66 -7.55 -18.56
C LYS A 18 -1.78 -6.66 -17.33
N MET A 19 -2.93 -6.03 -17.17
CA MET A 19 -3.23 -5.19 -16.02
C MET A 19 -4.43 -5.74 -15.25
N SER A 20 -4.36 -5.67 -13.93
CA SER A 20 -5.44 -5.98 -13.01
C SER A 20 -5.56 -4.89 -11.94
N ALA A 21 -6.72 -4.83 -11.30
CA ALA A 21 -6.91 -4.02 -10.12
C ALA A 21 -7.72 -4.80 -9.09
N CYS A 22 -7.27 -4.76 -7.84
CA CYS A 22 -8.02 -5.23 -6.69
C CYS A 22 -8.46 -4.01 -5.87
N TYR A 23 -9.64 -4.10 -5.25
CA TYR A 23 -10.16 -3.06 -4.37
C TYR A 23 -10.37 -3.64 -2.99
N GLU A 24 -9.82 -2.97 -1.99
CA GLU A 24 -10.10 -3.25 -0.59
C GLU A 24 -10.95 -2.09 -0.04
N SER A 25 -12.09 -2.43 0.55
CA SER A 25 -12.96 -1.45 1.15
C SER A 25 -13.54 -1.93 2.46
N PHE A 26 -13.43 -1.11 3.50
CA PHE A 26 -14.02 -1.37 4.81
C PHE A 26 -14.89 -0.19 5.22
N ALA A 27 -16.20 -0.45 5.33
CA ALA A 27 -17.19 0.52 5.83
C ALA A 27 -17.77 0.09 7.19
N ALA A 28 -17.66 -1.19 7.56
CA ALA A 28 -18.07 -1.67 8.87
C ALA A 28 -17.04 -1.25 9.94
N PRO A 29 -17.44 -0.61 11.06
CA PRO A 29 -16.50 -0.13 12.07
C PRO A 29 -15.60 -1.22 12.66
N SER A 30 -16.10 -2.44 12.83
CA SER A 30 -15.31 -3.59 13.32
C SER A 30 -14.24 -4.02 12.33
N ALA A 31 -14.57 -4.08 11.03
CA ALA A 31 -13.62 -4.43 9.98
C ALA A 31 -12.54 -3.36 9.82
N LEU A 32 -12.93 -2.08 9.86
CA LEU A 32 -11.99 -0.96 9.80
C LEU A 32 -11.03 -0.95 10.99
N ARG A 33 -11.52 -1.20 12.21
CA ARG A 33 -10.66 -1.33 13.39
C ARG A 33 -9.69 -2.50 13.27
N GLY A 34 -10.17 -3.67 12.86
CA GLY A 34 -9.31 -4.83 12.66
C GLY A 34 -8.20 -4.56 11.63
N PHE A 35 -8.54 -3.90 10.51
CA PHE A 35 -7.56 -3.52 9.51
C PHE A 35 -6.54 -2.50 10.02
N ALA A 36 -6.99 -1.48 10.76
CA ALA A 36 -6.09 -0.50 11.36
C ALA A 36 -5.10 -1.14 12.35
N GLU A 37 -5.53 -2.11 13.16
CA GLU A 37 -4.62 -2.86 14.04
C GLU A 37 -3.58 -3.67 13.25
N VAL A 38 -3.96 -4.27 12.12
CA VAL A 38 -2.99 -4.94 11.22
C VAL A 38 -1.98 -3.92 10.68
N CYS A 39 -2.42 -2.75 10.23
CA CYS A 39 -1.51 -1.70 9.75
C CYS A 39 -0.57 -1.21 10.85
N VAL A 40 -1.08 -0.99 12.07
CA VAL A 40 -0.27 -0.61 13.24
C VAL A 40 0.77 -1.69 13.54
N GLY A 41 0.37 -2.97 13.59
CA GLY A 41 1.31 -4.07 13.83
C GLY A 41 2.40 -4.16 12.75
N LEU A 42 2.05 -3.96 11.48
CA LEU A 42 3.04 -3.90 10.40
C LEU A 42 4.00 -2.72 10.54
N LEU A 43 3.57 -1.61 11.13
CA LEU A 43 4.43 -0.45 11.38
C LEU A 43 5.31 -0.64 12.62
N SER A 44 4.77 -1.17 13.72
CA SER A 44 5.52 -1.29 14.97
C SER A 44 6.44 -2.52 15.02
N GLU A 45 6.02 -3.62 14.40
CA GLU A 45 6.70 -4.93 14.51
C GLU A 45 7.13 -5.50 13.14
N GLY A 46 6.69 -4.88 12.05
CA GLY A 46 7.00 -5.31 10.69
C GLY A 46 8.00 -4.40 9.99
N TRP A 47 7.51 -3.61 9.04
CA TRP A 47 8.30 -2.80 8.12
C TRP A 47 8.86 -1.53 8.73
N GLY A 48 8.37 -1.07 9.90
CA GLY A 48 8.85 0.19 10.48
C GLY A 48 10.35 0.20 10.78
N ASP A 49 10.92 -0.94 11.21
CA ASP A 49 12.37 -1.06 11.40
C ASP A 49 13.16 -0.98 10.09
N ASP A 50 12.65 -1.58 9.01
CA ASP A 50 13.27 -1.46 7.67
C ASP A 50 13.19 -0.02 7.15
N PHE A 51 12.07 0.67 7.35
CA PHE A 51 11.92 2.09 6.97
C PHE A 51 12.93 2.98 7.71
N LYS A 52 13.11 2.75 9.02
CA LYS A 52 14.12 3.46 9.81
C LYS A 52 15.54 3.16 9.36
N THR A 53 15.84 1.88 9.09
CA THR A 53 17.18 1.44 8.63
C THR A 53 17.56 2.08 7.30
N ARG A 54 16.58 2.27 6.41
CA ARG A 54 16.77 2.94 5.11
C ARG A 54 16.78 4.47 5.20
N GLY A 55 16.55 5.04 6.38
CA GLY A 55 16.42 6.48 6.57
C GLY A 55 15.17 7.08 5.91
N TRP A 56 14.13 6.26 5.66
CA TRP A 56 12.87 6.70 5.06
C TRP A 56 11.89 7.27 6.08
N ALA A 57 12.02 6.86 7.33
CA ALA A 57 11.20 7.32 8.45
C ALA A 57 12.04 7.35 9.72
N THR A 58 11.68 8.23 10.64
CA THR A 58 12.16 8.21 12.03
C THR A 58 11.25 7.33 12.89
N SER A 59 11.65 7.06 14.14
CA SER A 59 10.76 6.41 15.11
C SER A 59 9.49 7.24 15.37
N GLU A 60 9.61 8.57 15.39
CA GLU A 60 8.49 9.49 15.59
C GLU A 60 7.50 9.40 14.41
N ASP A 61 7.99 9.35 13.17
CA ASP A 61 7.13 9.19 11.98
C ASP A 61 6.32 7.89 12.03
N VAL A 62 6.94 6.78 12.47
CA VAL A 62 6.27 5.47 12.58
C VAL A 62 5.21 5.49 13.68
N GLU A 63 5.48 6.13 14.81
CA GLU A 63 4.53 6.29 15.91
C GLU A 63 3.36 7.19 15.49
N GLU A 64 3.64 8.34 14.88
CA GLU A 64 2.61 9.27 14.39
C GLU A 64 1.69 8.59 13.37
N MET A 65 2.25 7.81 12.44
CA MET A 65 1.48 7.08 11.44
C MET A 65 0.62 5.98 12.08
N SER A 66 1.13 5.31 13.11
CA SER A 66 0.35 4.32 13.88
C SER A 66 -0.83 4.98 14.60
N ASP A 67 -0.62 6.15 15.20
CA ASP A 67 -1.68 6.92 15.85
C ASP A 67 -2.69 7.50 14.86
N ALA A 68 -2.24 7.86 13.66
CA ALA A 68 -3.14 8.25 12.57
C ALA A 68 -4.10 7.11 12.20
N TRP A 69 -3.62 5.86 12.10
CA TRP A 69 -4.46 4.68 11.84
C TRP A 69 -5.50 4.46 12.94
N ARG A 70 -5.08 4.53 14.21
CA ARG A 70 -5.98 4.38 15.37
C ARG A 70 -7.06 5.46 15.38
N ARG A 71 -6.67 6.72 15.18
CA ARG A 71 -7.61 7.85 15.12
C ARG A 71 -8.58 7.69 13.96
N PHE A 72 -8.09 7.36 12.77
CA PHE A 72 -8.91 7.15 11.58
C PHE A 72 -9.97 6.06 11.81
N ALA A 73 -9.60 4.92 12.39
CA ALA A 73 -10.54 3.83 12.66
C ALA A 73 -11.57 4.15 13.76
N ALA A 74 -11.28 5.13 14.62
CA ALA A 74 -12.20 5.60 15.66
C ALA A 74 -13.21 6.67 15.16
N LEU A 75 -12.97 7.29 14.00
CA LEU A 75 -13.84 8.33 13.47
C LEU A 75 -15.21 7.75 13.06
N PRO A 76 -16.34 8.28 13.61
CA PRO A 76 -17.67 7.85 13.19
C PRO A 76 -17.90 8.06 11.70
N GLY A 77 -18.31 6.99 11.01
CA GLY A 77 -18.59 7.04 9.57
C GLY A 77 -17.34 7.00 8.67
N ALA A 78 -16.15 6.76 9.22
CA ALA A 78 -14.95 6.54 8.41
C ALA A 78 -15.11 5.33 7.48
N ILE A 79 -14.58 5.48 6.26
CA ILE A 79 -14.56 4.44 5.24
C ILE A 79 -13.12 4.35 4.72
N PHE A 80 -12.56 3.14 4.74
CA PHE A 80 -11.34 2.85 4.01
C PHE A 80 -11.69 2.35 2.62
N ALA A 81 -11.00 2.88 1.61
CA ALA A 81 -11.07 2.39 0.24
C ALA A 81 -9.71 2.57 -0.42
N ALA A 82 -9.09 1.47 -0.83
CA ALA A 82 -7.83 1.47 -1.56
C ALA A 82 -7.95 0.62 -2.83
N ALA A 83 -7.25 1.08 -3.88
CA ALA A 83 -7.12 0.34 -5.13
C ALA A 83 -5.66 -0.11 -5.29
N TRP A 84 -5.48 -1.41 -5.45
CA TRP A 84 -4.20 -2.04 -5.75
C TRP A 84 -4.16 -2.36 -7.24
N CYS A 85 -3.44 -1.54 -8.00
CA CYS A 85 -3.22 -1.78 -9.43
C CYS A 85 -1.97 -2.62 -9.63
N GLU A 86 -2.09 -3.69 -10.41
CA GLU A 86 -1.01 -4.60 -10.74
C GLU A 86 -0.79 -4.63 -12.26
N ALA A 87 0.45 -4.89 -12.65
CA ALA A 87 0.80 -5.10 -14.04
C ALA A 87 1.86 -6.19 -14.17
N VAL A 88 1.62 -7.11 -15.09
CA VAL A 88 2.56 -8.17 -15.47
C VAL A 88 2.88 -7.99 -16.95
N ALA A 89 4.16 -7.99 -17.29
CA ALA A 89 4.62 -7.88 -18.67
C ALA A 89 5.89 -8.71 -18.88
N ARG A 90 6.15 -9.07 -20.13
CA ARG A 90 7.30 -9.87 -20.55
C ARG A 90 8.39 -8.96 -21.10
N LYS A 91 9.64 -9.15 -20.66
CA LYS A 91 10.81 -8.59 -21.32
C LYS A 91 11.47 -9.70 -22.11
N ASP A 92 11.58 -9.52 -23.42
CA ASP A 92 12.37 -10.46 -24.21
C ASP A 92 13.83 -10.29 -23.78
N ALA A 93 14.51 -11.40 -23.50
CA ALA A 93 15.96 -11.38 -23.36
C ALA A 93 16.51 -11.08 -24.76
N THR A 94 17.01 -9.86 -24.99
CA THR A 94 17.80 -9.61 -26.18
C THR A 94 18.98 -10.59 -26.15
N PRO A 95 19.27 -11.33 -27.23
CA PRO A 95 20.49 -12.14 -27.32
C PRO A 95 21.76 -11.28 -27.21
#